data_AF-A0A946RGQ8-F1
#
_entry.id   AF-A0A946RGQ8-F1
#
_cell.length_a   1.000
_cell.length_b   1.000
_cell.length_c   1.000
_cell.angle_alpha   90.00
_cell.angle_beta   90.00
_cell.angle_gamma   90.00
#
_symmetry.space_group_name_H-M   'P 1'
#
loop_
_entity.id
_entity.type
_entity.pdbx_description
1 polymer ?
#
loop_
_entity_poly.entity_id
_entity_poly.type
_entity_poly.pdbx_seq_one_letter_code
_entity_poly.pdbx_strand_id
1 'polypeptide(L)'
;MIQAHQINSVSKNNFLSLMKLYEKNYYLITNLINTEVINANNLNKDFQSSSIELKKKLLLSIYSVSKHTALVKFSYNFFSKDTYINYVNLKIYFDSKQVEIIDSNGFNKSKCLKDMQKFHNIRLSKWYKSYFLSLWLNNCIKNGYSFDAQSEV
;
A
#
# COMPACT_ATOMS: atom_id res chain seq x y z
N MET A 1 -35.35 13.66 -18.61
CA MET A 1 -34.09 14.40 -18.84
C MET A 1 -33.28 14.39 -17.56
N ILE A 2 -32.25 13.56 -17.48
CA ILE A 2 -31.35 13.51 -16.32
C ILE A 2 -30.34 14.64 -16.50
N GLN A 3 -30.37 15.63 -15.61
CA GLN A 3 -29.45 16.77 -15.64
C GLN A 3 -28.02 16.26 -15.43
N ALA A 4 -27.17 16.41 -16.45
CA ALA A 4 -25.75 16.07 -16.44
C ALA A 4 -24.88 17.00 -15.55
N HIS A 5 -25.46 17.62 -14.52
CA HIS A 5 -24.84 18.63 -13.68
C HIS A 5 -24.59 18.16 -12.23
N GLN A 6 -24.63 16.86 -11.97
CA GLN A 6 -23.78 16.30 -10.92
C GLN A 6 -22.40 16.02 -11.52
N ILE A 7 -21.67 17.10 -11.81
CA ILE A 7 -20.22 17.04 -11.95
C ILE A 7 -19.74 16.40 -10.64
N ASN A 8 -19.32 15.14 -10.71
CA ASN A 8 -18.65 14.42 -9.63
C ASN A 8 -17.71 15.40 -8.93
N SER A 9 -18.11 15.80 -7.72
CA SER A 9 -17.61 16.99 -7.07
C SER A 9 -16.09 16.97 -7.04
N VAL A 10 -15.46 17.95 -7.68
CA VAL A 10 -14.02 18.22 -7.66
C VAL A 10 -13.46 18.28 -6.22
N SER A 11 -14.33 18.35 -5.21
CA SER A 11 -14.00 18.41 -3.79
C SER A 11 -13.52 17.10 -3.14
N LYS A 12 -13.94 15.90 -3.57
CA LYS A 12 -13.63 14.66 -2.82
C LYS A 12 -12.47 13.84 -3.36
N ASN A 13 -12.33 13.73 -4.68
CA ASN A 13 -11.35 12.85 -5.32
C ASN A 13 -10.34 13.65 -6.15
N ASN A 14 -9.69 14.64 -5.52
CA ASN A 14 -8.67 15.50 -6.13
C ASN A 14 -7.25 15.05 -5.74
N PHE A 15 -6.22 15.77 -6.21
CA PHE A 15 -4.84 15.46 -5.88
C PHE A 15 -4.56 15.57 -4.38
N LEU A 16 -5.12 16.60 -3.72
CA LEU A 16 -4.94 16.80 -2.28
C LEU A 16 -5.52 15.64 -1.47
N SER A 17 -6.69 15.12 -1.85
CA SER A 17 -7.26 13.96 -1.17
C SER A 17 -6.49 12.67 -1.42
N LEU A 18 -5.83 12.52 -2.58
CA LEU A 18 -4.88 11.43 -2.83
C LEU A 18 -3.68 11.53 -1.89
N MET A 19 -3.09 12.73 -1.73
CA MET A 19 -1.95 12.94 -0.83
C MET A 19 -2.33 12.61 0.62
N LYS A 20 -3.53 13.02 1.07
CA LYS A 20 -4.05 12.66 2.39
C LYS A 20 -4.22 11.15 2.57
N LEU A 21 -4.58 10.41 1.53
CA LEU A 21 -4.65 8.94 1.60
C LEU A 21 -3.26 8.31 1.68
N TYR A 22 -2.26 8.83 0.95
CA TYR A 22 -0.88 8.36 1.07
C TYR A 22 -0.34 8.56 2.49
N GLU A 23 -0.60 9.72 3.09
CA GLU A 23 -0.21 10.02 4.46
C GLU A 23 -0.97 9.14 5.47
N LYS A 24 -2.29 8.98 5.31
CA LYS A 24 -3.07 8.07 6.15
C LYS A 24 -2.54 6.63 6.08
N ASN A 25 -2.22 6.15 4.89
CA ASN A 25 -1.66 4.81 4.70
C ASN A 25 -0.29 4.66 5.35
N TYR A 26 0.53 5.72 5.37
CA TYR A 26 1.80 5.72 6.09
C TYR A 26 1.59 5.43 7.58
N TYR A 27 0.73 6.18 8.25
CA TYR A 27 0.48 5.95 9.68
C TYR A 27 -0.15 4.59 9.98
N LEU A 28 -1.01 4.08 9.09
CA LEU A 28 -1.54 2.73 9.23
C LEU A 28 -0.45 1.67 9.06
N ILE A 29 0.48 1.87 8.13
CA ILE A 29 1.64 0.97 7.96
C ILE A 29 2.54 0.99 9.19
N THR A 30 2.85 2.15 9.76
CA THR A 30 3.68 2.24 10.97
C THR A 30 3.01 1.66 12.21
N ASN A 31 1.67 1.57 12.22
CA ASN A 31 0.92 0.89 13.28
C ASN A 31 0.86 -0.62 13.07
N LEU A 32 0.98 -1.10 11.84
CA LEU A 32 0.93 -2.52 11.48
C LEU A 32 2.31 -3.18 11.51
N ILE A 33 3.36 -2.43 11.21
CA ILE A 33 4.73 -2.90 11.06
C ILE A 33 5.63 -2.09 12.01
N ASN A 34 6.42 -2.78 12.84
CA ASN A 34 7.52 -2.12 13.51
C ASN A 34 8.54 -1.64 12.45
N THR A 35 8.68 -0.32 12.28
CA THR A 35 9.51 0.27 11.22
C THR A 35 10.98 -0.10 11.34
N GLU A 36 11.46 -0.52 12.52
CA GLU A 36 12.81 -1.04 12.71
C GLU A 36 13.06 -2.31 11.89
N VAL A 37 12.01 -3.08 11.56
CA VAL A 37 12.09 -4.24 10.69
C VAL A 37 12.48 -3.83 9.26
N ILE A 38 12.13 -2.62 8.83
CA ILE A 38 12.39 -2.11 7.48
C ILE A 38 13.81 -1.52 7.41
N ASN A 39 14.80 -2.41 7.42
CA ASN A 39 16.22 -2.04 7.37
C ASN A 39 16.98 -2.90 6.35
N ALA A 40 18.24 -2.53 6.08
CA ALA A 40 19.09 -3.20 5.10
C ALA A 40 19.43 -4.65 5.47
N ASN A 41 19.51 -5.00 6.76
CA ASN A 41 19.80 -6.36 7.22
C ASN A 41 18.63 -7.32 6.95
N ASN A 42 17.43 -6.77 6.76
CA ASN A 42 16.20 -7.51 6.52
C ASN A 42 15.78 -7.52 5.04
N LEU A 43 16.69 -7.14 4.14
CA LEU A 43 16.45 -7.24 2.69
C LEU A 43 16.24 -8.69 2.26
N ASN A 44 15.24 -8.90 1.40
CA ASN A 44 14.79 -10.17 0.86
C ASN A 44 14.34 -11.19 1.92
N LYS A 45 14.16 -10.76 3.17
CA LYS A 45 13.56 -11.59 4.22
C LYS A 45 12.04 -11.46 4.19
N ASP A 46 11.39 -12.55 4.57
CA ASP A 46 9.94 -12.64 4.71
C ASP A 46 9.57 -12.63 6.20
N PHE A 47 8.70 -11.70 6.58
CA PHE A 47 8.16 -11.59 7.92
C PHE A 47 6.73 -12.07 7.91
N GLN A 48 6.42 -13.00 8.79
CA GLN A 48 5.05 -13.46 8.93
C GLN A 48 4.33 -12.65 9.99
N SER A 49 3.08 -12.31 9.72
CA SER A 49 2.28 -11.59 10.71
C SER A 49 1.99 -12.47 11.92
N SER A 50 2.10 -11.89 13.11
CA SER A 50 1.40 -12.43 14.28
C SER A 50 -0.11 -12.20 14.11
N SER A 51 -0.97 -13.07 14.65
CA SER A 51 -2.42 -12.82 14.74
C SER A 51 -2.98 -13.51 15.97
N ILE A 52 -3.84 -12.81 16.71
CA ILE A 52 -4.47 -13.30 17.94
C ILE A 52 -5.65 -14.24 17.61
N GLU A 53 -6.33 -14.06 16.47
CA GLU A 53 -7.63 -14.70 16.21
C GLU A 53 -7.69 -15.53 14.91
N LEU A 54 -6.84 -15.26 13.92
CA LEU A 54 -7.01 -15.81 12.57
C LEU A 54 -5.91 -16.81 12.18
N LYS A 55 -6.33 -17.91 11.55
CA LYS A 55 -5.42 -18.92 10.96
C LYS A 55 -4.70 -18.44 9.70
N LYS A 56 -5.14 -17.33 9.09
CA LYS A 56 -4.56 -16.81 7.84
C LYS A 56 -3.37 -15.92 8.17
N LYS A 57 -2.22 -16.22 7.59
CA LYS A 57 -0.97 -15.51 7.81
C LYS A 57 -0.72 -14.54 6.65
N LEU A 58 -0.43 -13.30 6.99
CA LEU A 58 0.10 -12.31 6.06
C LEU A 58 1.61 -12.42 6.05
N LEU A 59 2.21 -12.09 4.92
CA LEU A 59 3.65 -12.09 4.72
C LEU A 59 4.08 -10.74 4.20
N LEU A 60 5.13 -10.19 4.80
CA LEU A 60 5.77 -8.93 4.44
C LEU A 60 7.17 -9.24 3.94
N SER A 61 7.46 -8.92 2.68
CA SER A 61 8.82 -8.97 2.14
C SER A 61 9.37 -7.57 1.94
N ILE A 62 10.64 -7.36 2.24
CA ILE A 62 11.36 -6.09 1.99
C ILE A 62 12.31 -6.30 0.81
N TYR A 63 12.11 -5.62 -0.32
CA TYR A 63 12.94 -5.82 -1.53
C TYR A 63 13.92 -4.68 -1.79
N SER A 64 13.74 -3.52 -1.17
CA SER A 64 14.73 -2.44 -1.22
C SER A 64 14.54 -1.48 -0.05
N VAL A 65 15.65 -1.01 0.50
CA VAL A 65 15.67 -0.02 1.56
C VAL A 65 16.77 0.99 1.26
N SER A 66 16.43 2.25 1.43
CA SER A 66 17.34 3.39 1.42
C SER A 66 17.03 4.28 2.62
N LYS A 67 17.85 5.30 2.86
CA LYS A 67 17.63 6.26 3.94
C LYS A 67 16.25 6.92 3.91
N HIS A 68 15.69 7.17 2.72
CA HIS A 68 14.46 7.94 2.55
C HIS A 68 13.29 7.12 2.04
N THR A 69 13.55 5.96 1.45
CA THR A 69 12.49 5.14 0.86
C THR A 69 12.69 3.67 1.12
N ALA A 70 11.58 2.96 1.28
CA ALA A 70 11.55 1.51 1.32
C ALA A 70 10.51 0.96 0.35
N LEU A 71 10.72 -0.29 0.00
CA LEU A 71 10.05 -1.00 -1.05
C LEU A 71 9.64 -2.35 -0.44
N VAL A 72 8.35 -2.48 -0.12
CA VAL A 72 7.79 -3.61 0.64
C VAL A 72 6.62 -4.26 -0.07
N LYS A 73 6.42 -5.56 0.15
CA LYS A 73 5.42 -6.39 -0.54
C LYS A 73 4.59 -7.10 0.52
N PHE A 74 3.28 -6.99 0.44
CA PHE A 74 2.38 -7.84 1.20
C PHE A 74 1.86 -8.98 0.34
N SER A 75 1.93 -10.18 0.88
CA SER A 75 1.35 -11.38 0.31
C SER A 75 0.50 -12.09 1.36
N TYR A 76 -0.47 -12.89 0.93
CA TYR A 76 -1.28 -13.71 1.83
C TYR A 76 -1.37 -15.14 1.34
N ASN A 77 -1.70 -16.02 2.26
CA ASN A 77 -1.91 -17.42 1.97
C ASN A 77 -3.40 -17.79 2.13
N PHE A 78 -4.02 -18.24 1.05
CA PHE A 78 -5.43 -18.62 1.03
C PHE A 78 -5.66 -20.13 0.93
N PHE A 79 -4.73 -20.88 0.34
CA PHE A 79 -4.96 -22.26 -0.10
C PHE A 79 -4.08 -23.31 0.60
N SER A 80 -2.81 -23.01 0.89
CA SER A 80 -1.83 -23.99 1.40
C SER A 80 -0.65 -23.28 2.04
N LYS A 81 -0.11 -23.75 3.18
CA LYS A 81 0.95 -23.09 3.98
C LYS A 81 2.14 -22.48 3.18
N ASP A 82 2.47 -23.03 2.02
CA ASP A 82 3.66 -22.65 1.26
C ASP A 82 3.39 -21.80 0.00
N THR A 83 2.12 -21.55 -0.35
CA THR A 83 1.76 -20.74 -1.53
C THR A 83 1.23 -19.37 -1.12
N TYR A 84 2.00 -18.33 -1.43
CA TYR A 84 1.64 -16.93 -1.17
C TYR A 84 1.25 -16.20 -2.44
N ILE A 85 0.11 -15.51 -2.40
CA ILE A 85 -0.38 -14.66 -3.48
C ILE A 85 -0.01 -13.23 -3.15
N ASN A 86 0.64 -12.54 -4.10
CA ASN A 86 0.95 -11.13 -3.94
C ASN A 86 -0.34 -10.31 -3.87
N TYR A 87 -0.46 -9.48 -2.84
CA TYR A 87 -1.58 -8.56 -2.69
C TYR A 87 -1.23 -7.17 -3.18
N VAL A 88 -0.16 -6.58 -2.65
CA VAL A 88 0.21 -5.19 -2.96
C VAL A 88 1.70 -4.95 -2.77
N ASN A 89 2.28 -4.22 -3.73
CA ASN A 89 3.64 -3.69 -3.66
C ASN A 89 3.54 -2.22 -3.26
N LEU A 90 4.27 -1.82 -2.22
CA LEU A 90 4.24 -0.48 -1.66
C LEU A 90 5.62 0.16 -1.71
N LYS A 91 5.63 1.44 -2.05
CA LYS A 91 6.76 2.32 -1.81
C LYS A 91 6.44 3.25 -0.65
N ILE A 92 7.28 3.19 0.37
CA ILE A 92 7.20 4.01 1.57
C ILE A 92 8.22 5.14 1.41
N TYR A 93 7.79 6.36 1.66
CA TYR A 93 8.61 7.57 1.71
C TYR A 93 8.64 8.06 3.16
N PHE A 94 9.78 7.92 3.83
CA PHE A 94 9.91 8.20 5.27
C PHE A 94 9.93 9.69 5.59
N ASP A 95 10.50 10.49 4.70
CA ASP A 95 10.63 11.95 4.83
C ASP A 95 9.29 12.67 4.65
N SER A 96 8.55 12.32 3.59
CA SER A 96 7.23 12.91 3.33
C SER A 96 6.09 12.21 4.08
N LYS A 97 6.39 11.12 4.81
CA LYS A 97 5.40 10.24 5.48
C LYS A 97 4.30 9.79 4.53
N GLN A 98 4.68 9.23 3.38
CA GLN A 98 3.72 8.81 2.36
C GLN A 98 3.92 7.36 1.96
N VAL A 99 2.82 6.69 1.59
CA VAL A 99 2.84 5.34 1.02
C VAL A 99 2.08 5.33 -0.30
N GLU A 100 2.80 4.94 -1.36
CA GLU A 100 2.26 4.78 -2.71
C GLU A 100 2.23 3.30 -3.10
N ILE A 101 1.17 2.89 -3.79
CA ILE A 101 1.09 1.57 -4.42
C ILE A 101 1.88 1.59 -5.72
N ILE A 102 2.80 0.66 -5.87
CA ILE A 102 3.58 0.49 -7.09
C ILE A 102 2.75 -0.33 -8.06
N ASP A 103 2.23 0.34 -9.07
CA ASP A 103 1.50 -0.33 -10.14
C ASP A 103 2.45 -1.22 -10.94
N SER A 104 2.16 -2.53 -10.95
CA SER A 104 2.76 -3.51 -11.86
C SER A 104 2.27 -3.34 -13.31
N ASN A 105 1.14 -2.65 -13.50
CA ASN A 105 0.50 -2.46 -14.79
C ASN A 105 1.21 -1.38 -15.61
N GLY A 106 2.40 -1.71 -16.13
CA GLY A 106 2.88 -1.40 -17.49
C GLY A 106 2.73 0.02 -18.06
N PHE A 107 2.38 1.03 -17.26
CA PHE A 107 2.30 2.39 -17.72
C PHE A 107 3.72 2.84 -18.03
N ASN A 108 4.04 2.88 -19.33
CA ASN A 108 5.29 3.41 -19.83
C ASN A 108 5.45 4.84 -19.34
N LYS A 109 6.17 5.00 -18.21
CA LYS A 109 6.49 6.28 -17.58
C LYS A 109 7.25 7.22 -18.52
N SER A 110 7.78 6.68 -19.63
CA SER A 110 8.49 7.40 -20.69
C SER A 110 7.61 8.23 -21.62
N LYS A 111 6.27 8.07 -21.60
CA LYS A 111 5.39 8.89 -22.43
C LYS A 111 4.86 10.07 -21.63
N CYS A 112 5.29 11.28 -22.00
CA CYS A 112 4.66 12.52 -21.55
C CYS A 112 3.17 12.46 -21.85
N LEU A 113 2.35 12.47 -20.80
CA LEU A 113 0.90 12.44 -20.91
C LEU A 113 0.43 13.82 -21.37
N LYS A 114 0.30 13.99 -22.69
CA LYS A 114 -0.27 15.23 -23.27
C LYS A 114 -1.78 15.37 -23.05
N ASP A 115 -2.43 14.29 -22.59
CA ASP A 115 -3.88 14.21 -22.41
C ASP A 115 -4.26 14.36 -20.92
N MET A 116 -4.97 15.45 -20.63
CA MET A 116 -5.47 15.80 -19.30
C MET A 116 -6.50 14.78 -18.76
N GLN A 117 -7.33 14.21 -19.63
CA GLN A 117 -8.32 13.21 -19.24
C GLN A 117 -7.63 11.91 -18.82
N LYS A 118 -6.59 11.51 -19.56
CA LYS A 118 -5.77 10.35 -19.20
C LYS A 118 -5.07 10.55 -17.86
N PHE A 119 -4.51 11.74 -17.60
CA PHE A 119 -3.93 12.06 -16.30
C PHE A 119 -4.97 11.99 -15.17
N HIS A 120 -6.16 12.56 -15.39
CA HIS A 120 -7.26 12.50 -14.43
C HIS A 120 -7.62 11.06 -14.07
N ASN A 121 -7.76 10.19 -15.08
CA ASN A 121 -8.12 8.79 -14.89
C ASN A 121 -7.05 8.00 -14.12
N ILE A 122 -5.76 8.23 -14.41
CA ILE A 122 -4.66 7.60 -13.67
C ILE A 122 -4.67 8.03 -12.20
N ARG A 123 -4.80 9.34 -11.95
CA ARG A 123 -4.87 9.88 -10.59
C ARG A 123 -6.07 9.34 -9.82
N LEU A 124 -7.23 9.23 -10.48
CA LEU A 124 -8.44 8.66 -9.89
C LEU A 124 -8.25 7.16 -9.57
N SER A 125 -7.61 6.40 -10.46
CA SER A 125 -7.26 5.00 -10.19
C SER A 125 -6.36 4.85 -8.97
N LYS A 126 -5.30 5.67 -8.87
CA LYS A 126 -4.42 5.73 -7.69
C LYS A 126 -5.21 6.03 -6.42
N TRP A 127 -6.15 6.98 -6.49
CA TRP A 127 -7.00 7.35 -5.36
C TRP A 127 -7.83 6.17 -4.86
N TYR A 128 -8.53 5.46 -5.76
CA TYR A 128 -9.33 4.29 -5.37
C TYR A 128 -8.48 3.17 -4.78
N LYS A 129 -7.33 2.84 -5.40
CA LYS A 129 -6.43 1.81 -4.88
C LYS A 129 -5.92 2.16 -3.48
N SER A 130 -5.52 3.40 -3.26
CA SER A 130 -5.06 3.86 -1.94
C SER A 130 -6.16 3.91 -0.90
N TYR A 131 -7.38 4.21 -1.30
CA TYR A 131 -8.54 4.12 -0.41
C TYR A 131 -8.81 2.68 0.04
N PHE A 132 -8.80 1.72 -0.89
CA PHE A 132 -8.96 0.30 -0.56
C PHE A 132 -7.81 -0.23 0.31
N LEU A 133 -6.58 0.21 0.05
CA LEU A 133 -5.44 -0.09 0.92
C LEU A 133 -5.67 0.41 2.35
N SER A 134 -6.20 1.63 2.53
CA SER A 134 -6.53 2.14 3.87
C SER A 134 -7.54 1.24 4.58
N LEU A 135 -8.58 0.77 3.88
CA LEU A 135 -9.58 -0.12 4.46
C LEU A 135 -8.98 -1.46 4.85
N TRP A 136 -8.15 -2.04 3.97
CA TRP A 136 -7.47 -3.30 4.23
C TRP A 136 -6.52 -3.20 5.42
N LEU A 137 -5.66 -2.17 5.48
CA LEU A 137 -4.75 -1.95 6.62
C LEU A 137 -5.50 -1.77 7.93
N ASN A 138 -6.58 -0.98 7.94
CA ASN A 138 -7.41 -0.83 9.13
C ASN A 138 -8.01 -2.17 9.58
N ASN A 139 -8.45 -2.99 8.63
CA ASN A 139 -8.95 -4.32 8.94
C ASN A 139 -7.84 -5.21 9.53
N CYS A 140 -6.63 -5.19 8.98
CA CYS A 140 -5.48 -5.92 9.54
C CYS A 140 -5.21 -5.50 10.99
N ILE A 141 -5.12 -4.20 11.25
CA ILE A 141 -4.86 -3.68 12.62
C ILE A 141 -5.99 -4.10 13.57
N LYS A 142 -7.26 -3.97 13.16
CA LYS A 142 -8.42 -4.36 13.99
C LYS A 142 -8.46 -5.84 14.34
N ASN A 143 -7.95 -6.71 13.46
CA ASN A 143 -7.87 -8.15 13.70
C ASN A 143 -6.54 -8.56 14.38
N GLY A 144 -5.80 -7.61 14.96
CA GLY A 144 -4.60 -7.86 15.74
C GLY A 144 -3.41 -8.39 14.94
N TYR A 145 -3.33 -8.09 13.65
CA TYR A 145 -2.14 -8.39 12.87
C TYR A 145 -0.99 -7.43 13.24
N SER A 146 0.22 -7.95 13.44
CA SER A 146 1.45 -7.15 13.56
C SER A 146 2.64 -7.82 12.86
N PHE A 147 3.61 -7.02 12.44
CA PHE A 147 4.91 -7.50 11.96
C PHE A 147 6.02 -6.94 12.85
N ASP A 148 6.61 -7.83 13.64
CA ASP A 148 7.64 -7.50 14.63
C ASP A 148 8.98 -8.14 14.24
N ALA A 149 10.08 -7.61 14.79
CA ALA A 149 11.43 -8.08 14.48
C ALA A 149 11.69 -9.55 14.86
N GLN A 150 10.85 -10.12 15.72
CA GLN A 150 10.92 -11.53 16.12
C GLN A 150 10.08 -12.46 15.23
N SER A 151 9.36 -11.92 14.23
CA SER A 151 8.45 -12.67 13.37
C SER A 151 9.08 -13.08 12.02
N GLU A 152 10.40 -13.17 11.97
CA GLU A 152 11.16 -13.74 10.83
C GLU A 152 10.86 -15.25 10.72
N VAL A 153 10.59 -15.73 9.51
CA VAL A 153 10.28 -17.15 9.23
C VAL A 153 11.25 -17.73 8.23
#